data_AF-A0A7X7PCI5-F1
#
_entry.id   AF-A0A7X7PCI5-F1
#
_cell.length_a   1.000
_cell.length_b   1.000
_cell.length_c   1.000
_cell.angle_alpha   90.00
_cell.angle_beta   90.00
_cell.angle_gamma   90.00
#
_symmetry.space_group_name_H-M   'P 1'
#
loop_
_entity.id
_entity.type
_entity.pdbx_description
1 polymer ?
#
loop_
_entity_poly.entity_id
_entity_poly.type
_entity_poly.pdbx_seq_one_letter_code
_entity_poly.pdbx_strand_id
1 'polypeptide(L)'
;MTPNWFASVMGTGIIAVVASAAAESSAVHNTGVHSILHAVAVTFWVIATLLLLVLTASYARRWLRYPQAARGDLRDPLMFPFTGAIAMAILTVGAASGSAGRGILGDTVATDVQALLWAIGTVIGIATYTAMLRRVLSAKGYPSPPVPAWLMPVVPPMVSAATGAILAAELGGGIATALTVFGYIQFGAALIGVVIVGLPLARQLRAEGIPWGPVVPTLWIPLGVVGQSVAAANLLGHGTWARAFGVGYGFVFGTIGLVAFAAMGATTGVAVRRRLPFAPSWWSFTFPIGTCASGAIALSEAANKTTIYLAGIVLLVILGGAWMVVTAATVAALLRARAGRRELVRRLASEPRVQTVAGAPDSTERPDCIHAVVPPATETALMSRA
;
A
#
# COMPACT_ATOMS: atom_id res chain seq x y z
N MET A 1 -1.97 -12.29 10.44
CA MET A 1 -2.03 -11.11 9.56
C MET A 1 -0.87 -11.14 8.60
N THR A 2 -1.17 -11.00 7.32
CA THR A 2 -0.23 -10.94 6.20
C THR A 2 0.16 -9.49 5.91
N PRO A 3 1.34 -9.23 5.31
CA PRO A 3 1.83 -7.87 5.01
C PRO A 3 0.88 -7.01 4.17
N ASN A 4 0.09 -7.62 3.28
CA ASN A 4 -0.85 -6.91 2.40
C ASN A 4 -1.87 -6.04 3.14
N TRP A 5 -2.23 -6.36 4.40
CA TRP A 5 -3.14 -5.55 5.19
C TRP A 5 -2.58 -4.16 5.55
N PHE A 6 -1.26 -3.97 5.55
CA PHE A 6 -0.69 -2.63 5.77
C PHE A 6 -1.04 -1.65 4.64
N ALA A 7 -1.49 -2.15 3.48
CA ALA A 7 -2.06 -1.29 2.45
C ALA A 7 -3.30 -0.50 2.92
N SER A 8 -4.06 -1.01 3.90
CA SER A 8 -5.19 -0.27 4.47
C SER A 8 -4.75 0.90 5.35
N VAL A 9 -3.67 0.74 6.11
CA VAL A 9 -3.05 1.82 6.90
C VAL A 9 -2.53 2.89 5.96
N MET A 10 -1.73 2.48 4.98
CA MET A 10 -1.13 3.34 3.97
C MET A 10 -2.21 4.13 3.20
N GLY A 11 -3.26 3.45 2.73
CA GLY A 11 -4.39 4.05 2.02
C GLY A 11 -5.25 5.00 2.86
N THR A 12 -5.36 4.75 4.16
CA THR A 12 -6.08 5.64 5.10
C THR A 12 -5.22 6.86 5.43
N GLY A 13 -3.93 6.65 5.71
CA GLY A 13 -3.02 7.73 6.08
C GLY A 13 -2.78 8.72 4.94
N ILE A 14 -2.78 8.27 3.68
CA ILE A 14 -2.54 9.19 2.55
C ILE A 14 -3.69 10.19 2.38
N ILE A 15 -4.92 9.84 2.79
CA ILE A 15 -6.04 10.79 2.86
C ILE A 15 -5.69 11.91 3.84
N ALA A 16 -5.13 11.57 5.00
CA ALA A 16 -4.73 12.55 5.99
C ALA A 16 -3.62 13.48 5.47
N VAL A 17 -2.59 12.93 4.85
CA VAL A 17 -1.48 13.69 4.26
C VAL A 17 -1.97 14.65 3.19
N VAL A 18 -2.78 14.17 2.24
CA VAL A 18 -3.30 14.99 1.14
C VAL A 18 -4.27 16.06 1.64
N ALA A 19 -5.14 15.71 2.59
CA ALA A 19 -6.08 16.67 3.17
C ALA A 19 -5.36 17.78 3.95
N SER A 20 -4.29 17.47 4.69
CA SER A 20 -3.47 18.49 5.37
C SER A 20 -2.76 19.40 4.36
N ALA A 21 -2.09 18.81 3.37
CA ALA A 21 -1.40 19.57 2.32
C ALA A 21 -2.37 20.47 1.55
N ALA A 22 -3.59 20.00 1.28
CA ALA A 22 -4.63 20.79 0.65
C ALA A 22 -5.14 21.92 1.57
N ALA A 23 -5.30 21.67 2.88
CA ALA A 23 -5.73 22.68 3.85
C ALA A 23 -4.71 23.81 4.00
N GLU A 24 -3.41 23.49 3.91
CA GLU A 24 -2.29 24.43 4.02
C GLU A 24 -2.03 25.23 2.74
N SER A 25 -2.65 24.84 1.62
CA SER A 25 -2.52 25.54 0.34
C SER A 25 -2.95 27.00 0.44
N SER A 26 -2.18 27.87 -0.22
CA SER A 26 -2.47 29.30 -0.33
C SER A 26 -3.84 29.56 -0.99
N ALA A 27 -4.37 28.61 -1.78
CA ALA A 27 -5.63 28.74 -2.49
C ALA A 27 -6.88 28.74 -1.59
N VAL A 28 -6.80 28.16 -0.39
CA VAL A 28 -7.95 28.01 0.53
C VAL A 28 -7.70 28.56 1.93
N HIS A 29 -6.53 29.15 2.16
CA HIS A 29 -6.17 29.79 3.41
C HIS A 29 -7.26 30.82 3.79
N ASN A 30 -7.85 30.69 4.99
CA ASN A 30 -8.97 31.50 5.52
C ASN A 30 -10.37 31.27 4.91
N THR A 31 -10.60 30.16 4.21
CA THR A 31 -11.95 29.77 3.76
C THR A 31 -12.57 28.70 4.67
N GLY A 32 -13.91 28.56 4.67
CA GLY A 32 -14.58 27.47 5.40
C GLY A 32 -14.15 26.06 4.95
N VAL A 33 -13.58 25.94 3.73
CA VAL A 33 -13.03 24.69 3.20
C VAL A 33 -11.79 24.24 3.98
N HIS A 34 -11.00 25.17 4.51
CA HIS A 34 -9.83 24.86 5.33
C HIS A 34 -10.21 24.00 6.55
N SER A 35 -11.24 24.41 7.30
CA SER A 35 -11.70 23.68 8.48
C SER A 35 -12.19 22.27 8.15
N ILE A 36 -12.87 22.10 7.01
CA ILE A 36 -13.34 20.78 6.55
C ILE A 36 -12.15 19.88 6.21
N LEU A 37 -11.19 20.38 5.42
CA LEU A 37 -10.00 19.62 5.04
C LEU A 37 -9.15 19.24 6.26
N HIS A 38 -8.97 20.17 7.21
CA HIS A 38 -8.27 19.90 8.46
C HIS A 38 -9.00 18.83 9.29
N ALA A 39 -10.33 18.90 9.42
CA ALA A 39 -11.11 17.89 10.13
C ALA A 39 -10.99 16.50 9.47
N VAL A 40 -11.02 16.43 8.13
CA VAL A 40 -10.76 15.21 7.37
C VAL A 40 -9.35 14.70 7.65
N ALA A 41 -8.35 15.58 7.62
CA ALA A 41 -6.96 15.23 7.86
C ALA A 41 -6.76 14.58 9.24
N VAL A 42 -7.24 15.23 10.30
CA VAL A 42 -7.17 14.73 11.67
C VAL A 42 -7.91 13.41 11.83
N THR A 43 -9.12 13.30 11.29
CA THR A 43 -9.95 12.08 11.41
C THR A 43 -9.25 10.88 10.79
N PHE A 44 -8.77 11.02 9.56
CA PHE A 44 -8.09 9.94 8.86
C PHE A 44 -6.71 9.63 9.46
N TRP A 45 -6.02 10.62 10.03
CA TRP A 45 -4.78 10.39 10.77
C TRP A 45 -5.01 9.52 12.01
N VAL A 46 -6.04 9.81 12.81
CA VAL A 46 -6.38 9.00 13.99
C VAL A 46 -6.73 7.57 13.56
N ILE A 47 -7.57 7.40 12.54
CA ILE A 47 -7.93 6.06 12.03
C ILE A 47 -6.69 5.31 11.53
N ALA A 48 -5.83 5.95 10.74
CA ALA A 48 -4.61 5.33 10.22
C ALA A 48 -3.65 4.94 11.35
N THR A 49 -3.48 5.79 12.36
CA THR A 49 -2.65 5.51 13.53
C THR A 49 -3.16 4.31 14.31
N LEU A 50 -4.47 4.24 14.57
CA LEU A 50 -5.10 3.09 15.24
C LEU A 50 -4.94 1.80 14.42
N LEU A 51 -5.16 1.86 13.11
CA LEU A 51 -4.94 0.71 12.22
C LEU A 51 -3.48 0.26 12.23
N LEU A 52 -2.51 1.20 12.21
CA LEU A 52 -1.09 0.90 12.28
C LEU A 52 -0.75 0.15 13.56
N LEU A 53 -1.23 0.63 14.71
CA LEU A 53 -0.98 0.00 16.01
C LEU A 53 -1.55 -1.41 16.07
N VAL A 54 -2.82 -1.58 15.68
CA VAL A 54 -3.50 -2.89 15.69
C VAL A 54 -2.84 -3.90 14.75
N LEU A 55 -2.50 -3.48 13.53
CA LEU A 55 -1.88 -4.36 12.55
C LEU A 55 -0.43 -4.68 12.90
N THR A 56 0.33 -3.73 13.44
CA THR A 56 1.69 -3.96 13.93
C THR A 56 1.69 -4.94 15.10
N ALA A 57 0.83 -4.75 16.10
CA ALA A 57 0.68 -5.69 17.22
C ALA A 57 0.27 -7.10 16.74
N SER A 58 -0.67 -7.16 15.79
CA SER A 58 -1.11 -8.44 15.21
C SER A 58 -0.03 -9.13 14.38
N TYR A 59 0.79 -8.36 13.66
CA TYR A 59 1.90 -8.86 12.87
C TYR A 59 3.04 -9.33 13.79
N ALA A 60 3.42 -8.55 14.80
CA ALA A 60 4.40 -8.93 15.81
C ALA A 60 3.98 -10.22 16.56
N ARG A 61 2.71 -10.32 16.97
CA ARG A 61 2.17 -11.55 17.57
C ARG A 61 2.28 -12.76 16.65
N ARG A 62 2.10 -12.59 15.34
CA ARG A 62 2.29 -13.68 14.36
C ARG A 62 3.77 -14.09 14.27
N TRP A 63 4.70 -13.14 14.28
CA TRP A 63 6.13 -13.43 14.30
C TRP A 63 6.55 -14.18 15.57
N LEU A 64 5.97 -13.86 16.72
CA LEU A 64 6.24 -14.53 17.99
C LEU A 64 5.62 -15.95 18.06
N ARG A 65 4.35 -16.10 17.65
CA ARG A 65 3.63 -17.38 17.79
C ARG A 65 3.81 -18.34 16.60
N TYR A 66 4.03 -17.82 15.39
CA TYR A 66 4.11 -18.59 14.16
C TYR A 66 5.30 -18.14 13.29
N PRO A 67 6.54 -18.20 13.81
CA PRO A 67 7.72 -17.66 13.13
C PRO A 67 7.99 -18.34 11.77
N GLN A 68 7.70 -19.64 11.64
CA GLN A 68 7.86 -20.34 10.36
C GLN A 68 6.90 -19.83 9.29
N ALA A 69 5.63 -19.60 9.65
CA ALA A 69 4.64 -19.03 8.73
C ALA A 69 4.98 -17.58 8.37
N ALA A 70 5.48 -16.78 9.32
CA ALA A 70 5.89 -15.40 9.07
C ALA A 70 7.12 -15.31 8.16
N ARG A 71 8.11 -16.21 8.33
CA ARG A 71 9.24 -16.35 7.39
C ARG A 71 8.80 -16.87 6.03
N GLY A 72 7.73 -17.68 6.00
CA GLY A 72 7.07 -18.15 4.78
C GLY A 72 6.64 -16.98 3.88
N ASP A 73 5.98 -15.97 4.45
CA ASP A 73 5.55 -14.78 3.70
C ASP A 73 6.71 -14.05 3.01
N LEU A 74 7.90 -14.02 3.63
CA LEU A 74 9.09 -13.40 3.03
C LEU A 74 9.69 -14.23 1.89
N ARG A 75 9.49 -15.55 1.89
CA ARG A 75 9.96 -16.45 0.84
C ARG A 75 8.97 -16.56 -0.31
N ASP A 76 7.68 -16.38 -0.02
CA ASP A 76 6.60 -16.41 -0.99
C ASP A 76 6.75 -15.24 -1.99
N PRO A 77 6.90 -15.54 -3.29
CA PRO A 77 7.08 -14.52 -4.32
C PRO A 77 5.86 -13.61 -4.52
N LEU A 78 4.65 -14.06 -4.18
CA LEU A 78 3.43 -13.26 -4.30
C LEU A 78 3.23 -12.35 -3.08
N MET A 79 3.68 -12.78 -1.90
CA MET A 79 3.51 -12.03 -0.66
C MET A 79 4.66 -11.08 -0.33
N PHE A 80 5.89 -11.45 -0.68
CA PHE A 80 7.08 -10.62 -0.42
C PHE A 80 6.94 -9.17 -0.91
N PRO A 81 6.37 -8.86 -2.10
CA PRO A 81 6.28 -7.48 -2.56
C PRO A 81 5.48 -6.59 -1.61
N PHE A 82 4.48 -7.14 -0.92
CA PHE A 82 3.68 -6.40 0.05
C PHE A 82 4.42 -6.03 1.34
N THR A 83 5.67 -6.49 1.54
CA THR A 83 6.53 -5.98 2.63
C THR A 83 6.83 -4.49 2.48
N GLY A 84 6.85 -3.97 1.24
CA GLY A 84 6.94 -2.52 0.98
C GLY A 84 5.74 -1.74 1.52
N ALA A 85 4.56 -2.37 1.64
CA ALA A 85 3.38 -1.73 2.24
C ALA A 85 3.60 -1.39 3.72
N ILE A 86 4.39 -2.19 4.44
CA ILE A 86 4.72 -1.95 5.86
C ILE A 86 5.51 -0.65 5.98
N ALA A 87 6.56 -0.50 5.17
CA ALA A 87 7.38 0.71 5.14
C ALA A 87 6.53 1.94 4.82
N MET A 88 5.73 1.87 3.75
CA MET A 88 4.89 3.00 3.34
C MET A 88 3.81 3.34 4.37
N ALA A 89 3.17 2.36 5.02
CA ALA A 89 2.22 2.61 6.09
C ALA A 89 2.83 3.42 7.23
N ILE A 90 4.05 3.06 7.65
CA ILE A 90 4.79 3.77 8.71
C ILE A 90 5.14 5.18 8.26
N LEU A 91 5.72 5.34 7.05
CA LEU A 91 6.08 6.65 6.49
C LEU A 91 4.87 7.58 6.37
N THR A 92 3.75 7.06 5.87
CA THR A 92 2.53 7.84 5.67
C THR A 92 1.90 8.28 6.99
N VAL A 93 1.85 7.41 8.00
CA VAL A 93 1.38 7.80 9.34
C VAL A 93 2.34 8.79 10.00
N GLY A 94 3.66 8.63 9.81
CA GLY A 94 4.66 9.61 10.25
C GLY A 94 4.42 11.00 9.68
N ALA A 95 4.29 11.11 8.36
CA ALA A 95 4.00 12.37 7.69
C ALA A 95 2.64 12.98 8.11
N ALA A 96 1.61 12.15 8.30
CA ALA A 96 0.33 12.62 8.81
C ALA A 96 0.41 13.08 10.27
N SER A 97 1.30 12.49 11.08
CA SER A 97 1.49 12.88 12.49
C SER A 97 2.10 14.27 12.61
N GLY A 98 3.14 14.56 11.81
CA GLY A 98 3.74 15.89 11.80
C GLY A 98 3.00 16.94 10.97
N SER A 99 1.86 16.60 10.36
CA SER A 99 0.97 17.59 9.74
C SER A 99 -0.35 17.66 10.51
N ALA A 100 -1.28 16.74 10.23
CA ALA A 100 -2.59 16.68 10.88
C ALA A 100 -2.53 16.40 12.40
N GLY A 101 -1.50 15.71 12.89
CA GLY A 101 -1.37 15.36 14.31
C GLY A 101 -0.92 16.50 15.23
N ARG A 102 -0.41 17.61 14.68
CA ARG A 102 0.14 18.74 15.46
C ARG A 102 -0.83 19.31 16.48
N GLY A 103 -2.10 19.50 16.09
CA GLY A 103 -3.13 20.04 16.98
C GLY A 103 -3.45 19.17 18.20
N ILE A 104 -3.11 17.88 18.16
CA ILE A 104 -3.37 16.92 19.24
C ILE A 104 -2.09 16.56 20.02
N LEU A 105 -0.97 16.38 19.32
CA LEU A 105 0.30 15.97 19.92
C LEU A 105 1.12 17.16 20.44
N GLY A 106 0.90 18.36 19.90
CA GLY A 106 1.83 19.49 20.00
C GLY A 106 2.97 19.40 18.98
N ASP A 107 3.51 20.55 18.56
CA ASP A 107 4.47 20.63 17.46
C ASP A 107 5.72 19.75 17.68
N THR A 108 6.35 19.83 18.86
CA THR A 108 7.57 19.08 19.16
C THR A 108 7.33 17.56 19.08
N VAL A 109 6.28 17.06 19.72
CA VAL A 109 5.97 15.62 19.74
C VAL A 109 5.56 15.14 18.35
N ALA A 110 4.83 15.96 17.60
CA ALA A 110 4.44 15.65 16.23
C ALA A 110 5.66 15.48 15.31
N THR A 111 6.63 16.40 15.39
CA THR A 111 7.89 16.31 14.64
C THR A 111 8.75 15.13 15.11
N ASP A 112 8.86 14.85 16.41
CA ASP A 112 9.60 13.70 16.94
C ASP A 112 9.00 12.37 16.46
N VAL A 113 7.67 12.25 16.48
CA VAL A 113 6.94 11.08 15.96
C VAL A 113 7.13 10.95 14.45
N GLN A 114 7.04 12.07 13.70
CA GLN A 114 7.32 12.05 12.26
C GLN A 114 8.75 11.58 11.98
N ALA A 115 9.75 12.11 12.68
CA ALA A 115 11.15 11.75 12.50
C ALA A 115 11.42 10.27 12.82
N LEU A 116 10.85 9.77 13.92
CA LEU A 116 10.99 8.37 14.34
C LEU A 116 10.35 7.42 13.33
N LEU A 117 9.09 7.68 12.94
CA LEU A 117 8.39 6.84 11.96
C LEU A 117 9.02 6.98 10.58
N TRP A 118 9.51 8.16 10.20
CA TRP A 118 10.28 8.35 8.97
C TRP A 118 11.52 7.47 8.96
N ALA A 119 12.34 7.51 10.01
CA ALA A 119 13.55 6.69 10.10
C ALA A 119 13.25 5.19 10.02
N ILE A 120 12.28 4.70 10.79
CA ILE A 120 11.88 3.28 10.79
C ILE A 120 11.37 2.87 9.40
N GLY A 121 10.45 3.66 8.84
CA GLY A 121 9.85 3.40 7.54
C GLY A 121 10.86 3.41 6.40
N THR A 122 11.82 4.33 6.43
CA THR A 122 12.92 4.43 5.47
C THR A 122 13.86 3.22 5.56
N VAL A 123 14.27 2.81 6.77
CA VAL A 123 15.15 1.62 6.93
C VAL A 123 14.47 0.36 6.39
N ILE A 124 13.20 0.14 6.74
CA ILE A 124 12.42 -0.99 6.21
C ILE A 124 12.27 -0.85 4.68
N GLY A 125 12.00 0.36 4.20
CA GLY A 125 11.86 0.68 2.78
C GLY A 125 13.09 0.31 1.97
N ILE A 126 14.27 0.75 2.41
CA ILE A 126 15.56 0.41 1.79
C ILE A 126 15.80 -1.10 1.84
N ALA A 127 15.54 -1.74 2.97
CA ALA A 127 15.73 -3.19 3.09
C ALA A 127 14.85 -3.96 2.09
N THR A 128 13.57 -3.60 1.96
CA THR A 128 12.64 -4.23 1.01
C THR A 128 13.00 -3.93 -0.45
N TYR A 129 13.41 -2.69 -0.76
CA TYR A 129 13.91 -2.28 -2.06
C TYR A 129 15.12 -3.11 -2.49
N THR A 130 16.16 -3.16 -1.65
CA THR A 130 17.40 -3.89 -1.93
C THR A 130 17.11 -5.38 -2.08
N ALA A 131 16.26 -5.95 -1.22
CA ALA A 131 15.89 -7.35 -1.31
C ALA A 131 15.11 -7.67 -2.60
N MET A 132 14.23 -6.76 -3.06
CA MET A 132 13.52 -6.92 -4.34
C MET A 132 14.49 -6.88 -5.52
N LEU A 133 15.37 -5.87 -5.57
CA LEU A 133 16.34 -5.75 -6.66
C LEU A 133 17.28 -6.96 -6.74
N ARG A 134 17.76 -7.46 -5.59
CA ARG A 134 18.60 -8.67 -5.56
C ARG A 134 17.87 -9.90 -6.10
N ARG A 135 16.57 -10.01 -5.89
CA ARG A 135 15.78 -11.14 -6.42
C ARG A 135 15.51 -10.99 -7.91
N VAL A 136 15.20 -9.79 -8.39
CA VAL A 136 14.93 -9.53 -9.82
C VAL A 136 16.20 -9.65 -10.66
N LEU A 137 17.34 -9.15 -10.17
CA LEU A 137 18.63 -9.19 -10.85
C LEU A 137 19.42 -10.49 -10.63
N SER A 138 18.89 -11.42 -9.83
CA SER A 138 19.49 -12.75 -9.63
C SER A 138 19.56 -13.50 -10.96
N ALA A 139 20.61 -14.31 -11.16
CA ALA A 139 20.72 -15.21 -12.32
C ALA A 139 19.54 -16.18 -12.44
N LYS A 140 18.89 -16.52 -11.32
CA LYS A 140 17.68 -17.37 -11.30
C LYS A 140 16.40 -16.61 -11.64
N GLY A 141 16.46 -15.27 -11.69
CA GLY A 141 15.29 -14.40 -11.74
C GLY A 141 14.43 -14.45 -10.47
N TYR A 142 13.38 -13.64 -10.45
CA TYR A 142 12.36 -13.71 -9.41
C TYR A 142 11.45 -14.92 -9.66
N PRO A 143 11.13 -15.76 -8.65
CA PRO A 143 10.44 -17.04 -8.87
C PRO A 143 8.91 -16.86 -9.02
N SER A 144 8.49 -15.95 -9.88
CA SER A 144 7.10 -15.70 -10.29
C SER A 144 7.13 -14.92 -11.61
N PRO A 145 6.10 -15.00 -12.46
CA PRO A 145 5.90 -14.00 -13.50
C PRO A 145 5.80 -12.59 -12.90
N PRO A 146 6.29 -11.55 -13.60
CA PRO A 146 6.14 -10.16 -13.17
C PRO A 146 4.67 -9.78 -12.98
N VAL A 147 4.34 -9.24 -11.82
CA VAL A 147 3.00 -8.72 -11.52
C VAL A 147 3.11 -7.28 -11.00
N PRO A 148 2.07 -6.44 -11.14
CA PRO A 148 2.14 -5.05 -10.70
C PRO A 148 2.56 -4.87 -9.23
N ALA A 149 2.25 -5.85 -8.38
CA ALA A 149 2.67 -5.88 -6.98
C ALA A 149 4.20 -5.82 -6.79
N TRP A 150 5.02 -6.22 -7.77
CA TRP A 150 6.47 -6.14 -7.73
C TRP A 150 7.01 -4.72 -7.54
N LEU A 151 6.23 -3.69 -7.88
CA LEU A 151 6.62 -2.31 -7.64
C LEU A 151 6.43 -1.88 -6.18
N MET A 152 5.69 -2.63 -5.34
CA MET A 152 5.44 -2.26 -3.94
C MET A 152 6.71 -2.05 -3.11
N PRO A 153 7.79 -2.85 -3.23
CA PRO A 153 9.07 -2.58 -2.56
C PRO A 153 9.89 -1.45 -3.19
N VAL A 154 9.50 -0.97 -4.37
CA VAL A 154 10.22 0.08 -5.11
C VAL A 154 9.73 1.48 -4.76
N VAL A 155 8.48 1.60 -4.30
CA VAL A 155 7.85 2.86 -3.91
C VAL A 155 8.40 3.47 -2.59
N PRO A 156 8.76 2.70 -1.53
CA PRO A 156 9.15 3.26 -0.23
C PRO A 156 10.31 4.27 -0.27
N PRO A 157 11.37 4.10 -1.08
CA PRO A 157 12.35 5.15 -1.31
C PRO A 157 11.73 6.48 -1.78
N MET A 158 10.81 6.44 -2.75
CA MET A 158 10.13 7.65 -3.25
C MET A 158 9.27 8.31 -2.17
N VAL A 159 8.59 7.52 -1.33
CA VAL A 159 7.82 8.05 -0.19
C VAL A 159 8.75 8.66 0.85
N SER A 160 9.90 8.02 1.13
CA SER A 160 10.92 8.55 2.05
C SER A 160 11.48 9.87 1.55
N ALA A 161 11.68 10.02 0.24
CA ALA A 161 12.13 11.27 -0.38
C ALA A 161 11.14 12.42 -0.14
N ALA A 162 9.85 12.20 -0.45
CA ALA A 162 8.82 13.21 -0.26
C ALA A 162 8.60 13.58 1.23
N THR A 163 8.43 12.58 2.08
CA THR A 163 8.17 12.80 3.51
C THR A 163 9.40 13.31 4.27
N GLY A 164 10.59 12.97 3.79
CA GLY A 164 11.86 13.50 4.30
C GLY A 164 12.07 14.97 3.90
N ALA A 165 11.59 15.39 2.73
CA ALA A 165 11.58 16.80 2.35
C ALA A 165 10.68 17.64 3.26
N ILE A 166 9.51 17.12 3.63
CA ILE A 166 8.62 17.75 4.62
C ILE A 166 9.35 17.89 5.96
N LEU A 167 9.97 16.81 6.45
CA LEU A 167 10.72 16.83 7.71
C LEU A 167 11.93 17.78 7.67
N ALA A 168 12.61 17.88 6.52
CA ALA A 168 13.73 18.80 6.33
C ALA A 168 13.31 20.26 6.50
N ALA A 169 12.11 20.62 6.01
CA ALA A 169 11.57 21.96 6.15
C ALA A 169 11.26 22.34 7.61
N GLU A 170 11.01 21.35 8.48
CA GLU A 170 10.74 21.56 9.91
C GLU A 170 12.01 21.70 10.76
N LEU A 171 13.04 20.88 10.49
CA LEU A 171 14.21 20.75 11.36
C LEU A 171 15.31 21.82 11.10
N GLY A 172 15.35 22.42 9.91
CA GLY A 172 16.31 23.47 9.56
C GLY A 172 17.79 23.06 9.63
N GLY A 173 18.68 24.03 9.38
CA GLY A 173 20.13 23.87 9.54
C GLY A 173 20.77 22.75 8.70
N GLY A 174 21.87 22.18 9.22
CA GLY A 174 22.60 21.11 8.52
C GLY A 174 21.83 19.79 8.39
N ILE A 175 20.90 19.51 9.30
CA ILE A 175 20.04 18.32 9.24
C ILE A 175 19.08 18.42 8.05
N ALA A 176 18.49 19.59 7.80
CA ALA A 176 17.66 19.82 6.62
C ALA A 176 18.43 19.52 5.33
N THR A 177 19.66 20.03 5.20
CA THR A 177 20.51 19.74 4.03
C THR A 177 20.78 18.25 3.86
N ALA A 178 21.12 17.54 4.94
CA ALA A 178 21.36 16.10 4.90
C ALA A 178 20.11 15.32 4.46
N LEU A 179 18.93 15.67 4.99
CA LEU A 179 17.66 15.07 4.61
C LEU A 179 17.29 15.35 3.15
N THR A 180 17.53 16.56 2.64
CA THR A 180 17.30 16.91 1.24
C THR A 180 18.22 16.11 0.31
N VAL A 181 19.52 16.04 0.61
CA VAL A 181 20.48 15.24 -0.19
C VAL A 181 20.09 13.76 -0.18
N PHE A 182 19.79 13.22 1.00
CA PHE A 182 19.32 11.85 1.13
C PHE A 182 18.00 11.62 0.38
N GLY A 183 17.10 12.61 0.40
CA GLY A 183 15.86 12.61 -0.37
C GLY A 183 16.11 12.48 -1.88
N TYR A 184 17.07 13.21 -2.45
CA TYR A 184 17.45 13.05 -3.85
C TYR A 184 18.05 11.68 -4.16
N ILE A 185 18.83 11.09 -3.24
CA ILE A 185 19.36 9.72 -3.39
C ILE A 185 18.19 8.72 -3.43
N GLN A 186 17.23 8.84 -2.52
CA GLN A 186 16.04 7.97 -2.48
C GLN A 186 15.14 8.16 -3.71
N PHE A 187 14.98 9.39 -4.17
CA PHE A 187 14.26 9.72 -5.41
C PHE A 187 14.90 9.01 -6.62
N GLY A 188 16.22 9.14 -6.79
CA GLY A 188 16.96 8.48 -7.86
C GLY A 188 16.91 6.95 -7.75
N ALA A 189 17.07 6.40 -6.55
CA ALA A 189 16.94 4.97 -6.30
C ALA A 189 15.57 4.43 -6.71
N ALA A 190 14.47 5.09 -6.32
CA ALA A 190 13.13 4.68 -6.75
C ALA A 190 12.97 4.69 -8.28
N LEU A 191 13.47 5.73 -8.98
CA LEU A 191 13.41 5.77 -10.45
C LEU A 191 14.19 4.60 -11.10
N ILE A 192 15.37 4.28 -10.59
CA ILE A 192 16.16 3.14 -11.05
C ILE A 192 15.41 1.83 -10.82
N GLY A 193 14.84 1.64 -9.63
CA GLY A 193 14.05 0.45 -9.32
C GLY A 193 12.82 0.30 -10.21
N VAL A 194 12.15 1.42 -10.55
CA VAL A 194 11.00 1.41 -11.47
C VAL A 194 11.41 0.93 -12.85
N VAL A 195 12.58 1.34 -13.36
CA VAL A 195 13.07 0.87 -14.65
C VAL A 195 13.38 -0.63 -14.59
N ILE A 196 14.11 -1.08 -13.55
CA ILE A 196 14.52 -2.48 -13.39
C ILE A 196 13.31 -3.41 -13.26
N VAL A 197 12.31 -3.03 -12.47
CA VAL A 197 11.12 -3.86 -12.19
C VAL A 197 10.01 -3.66 -13.23
N GLY A 198 9.84 -2.41 -13.69
CA GLY A 198 8.79 -2.02 -14.62
C GLY A 198 9.00 -2.56 -16.03
N LEU A 199 10.25 -2.73 -16.48
CA LEU A 199 10.52 -3.26 -17.82
C LEU A 199 10.08 -4.74 -17.97
N PRO A 200 10.43 -5.68 -17.07
CA PRO A 200 9.84 -7.02 -17.06
C PRO A 200 8.30 -7.01 -16.97
N LEU A 201 7.73 -6.13 -16.13
CA LEU A 201 6.28 -6.00 -15.99
C LEU A 201 5.62 -5.56 -17.30
N ALA A 202 6.18 -4.55 -17.97
CA ALA A 202 5.67 -4.07 -19.26
C ALA A 202 5.74 -5.16 -20.34
N ARG A 203 6.82 -5.95 -20.35
CA ARG A 203 6.94 -7.12 -21.25
C ARG A 203 5.87 -8.17 -20.94
N GLN A 204 5.65 -8.47 -19.65
CA GLN A 204 4.62 -9.42 -19.23
C GLN A 204 3.22 -8.97 -19.67
N LEU A 205 2.86 -7.70 -19.44
CA LEU A 205 1.55 -7.17 -19.82
C LEU A 205 1.34 -7.12 -21.33
N ARG A 206 2.43 -6.98 -22.13
CA ARG A 206 2.34 -7.07 -23.59
C ARG A 206 2.18 -8.50 -24.08
N ALA A 207 2.84 -9.45 -23.43
CA ALA A 207 2.81 -10.87 -23.83
C ALA A 207 1.50 -11.56 -23.42
N GLU A 208 1.07 -11.37 -22.16
CA GLU A 208 -0.07 -12.08 -21.57
C GLU A 208 -1.34 -11.21 -21.45
N GLY A 209 -1.23 -9.91 -21.71
CA GLY A 209 -2.33 -8.97 -21.53
C GLY A 209 -2.58 -8.58 -20.06
N ILE A 210 -3.77 -8.03 -19.82
CA ILE A 210 -4.19 -7.57 -18.49
C ILE A 210 -4.57 -8.76 -17.61
N PRO A 211 -4.01 -8.89 -16.39
CA PRO A 211 -4.37 -9.96 -15.48
C PRO A 211 -5.76 -9.69 -14.86
N TRP A 212 -6.78 -10.36 -15.39
CA TRP A 212 -8.16 -10.25 -14.90
C TRP A 212 -8.36 -11.01 -13.57
N GLY A 213 -9.34 -10.58 -12.77
CA GLY A 213 -9.69 -11.21 -11.49
C GLY A 213 -9.25 -10.40 -10.27
N PRO A 214 -9.01 -11.04 -9.11
CA PRO A 214 -8.73 -10.35 -7.84
C PRO A 214 -7.48 -9.45 -7.84
N VAL A 215 -6.61 -9.57 -8.84
CA VAL A 215 -5.34 -8.85 -8.94
C VAL A 215 -5.46 -7.51 -9.69
N VAL A 216 -6.58 -7.23 -10.37
CA VAL A 216 -6.81 -5.96 -11.09
C VAL A 216 -6.49 -4.71 -10.25
N PRO A 217 -6.85 -4.62 -8.96
CA PRO A 217 -6.49 -3.46 -8.13
C PRO A 217 -4.99 -3.14 -8.09
N THR A 218 -4.13 -4.17 -8.25
CA THR A 218 -2.68 -3.98 -8.22
C THR A 218 -2.15 -3.23 -9.45
N LEU A 219 -2.92 -3.16 -10.56
CA LEU A 219 -2.56 -2.40 -11.75
C LEU A 219 -2.46 -0.88 -11.51
N TRP A 220 -2.99 -0.39 -10.39
CA TRP A 220 -2.86 0.99 -9.97
C TRP A 220 -1.50 1.30 -9.33
N ILE A 221 -0.75 0.30 -8.86
CA ILE A 221 0.53 0.50 -8.14
C ILE A 221 1.56 1.32 -8.95
N PRO A 222 1.78 1.10 -10.27
CA PRO A 222 2.66 1.94 -11.08
C PRO A 222 2.28 3.42 -11.04
N LEU A 223 0.98 3.72 -11.05
CA LEU A 223 0.48 5.09 -10.97
C LEU A 223 0.84 5.75 -9.63
N GLY A 224 0.93 4.94 -8.57
CA GLY A 224 1.40 5.40 -7.27
C GLY A 224 2.84 5.90 -7.28
N VAL A 225 3.69 5.29 -8.09
CA VAL A 225 5.07 5.76 -8.26
C VAL A 225 5.11 7.09 -9.01
N VAL A 226 4.29 7.23 -10.05
CA VAL A 226 4.20 8.47 -10.84
C VAL A 226 3.70 9.63 -9.99
N GLY A 227 2.61 9.45 -9.24
CA GLY A 227 2.07 10.49 -8.36
C GLY A 227 3.07 10.89 -7.28
N GLN A 228 3.68 9.90 -6.62
CA GLN A 228 4.63 10.15 -5.54
C GLN A 228 5.93 10.79 -6.03
N SER A 229 6.38 10.48 -7.26
CA SER A 229 7.56 11.13 -7.83
C SER A 229 7.30 12.59 -8.16
N VAL A 230 6.11 12.95 -8.66
CA VAL A 230 5.72 14.35 -8.83
C VAL A 230 5.71 15.07 -7.48
N ALA A 231 5.15 14.45 -6.43
CA ALA A 231 5.17 15.02 -5.08
C ALA A 231 6.61 15.25 -4.59
N ALA A 232 7.46 14.22 -4.64
CA ALA A 232 8.84 14.29 -4.18
C ALA A 232 9.67 15.33 -4.95
N ALA A 233 9.54 15.40 -6.28
CA ALA A 233 10.28 16.34 -7.11
C ALA A 233 9.94 17.81 -6.78
N ASN A 234 8.69 18.10 -6.45
CA ASN A 234 8.25 19.44 -6.07
C ASN A 234 8.58 19.78 -4.62
N LEU A 235 8.45 18.81 -3.70
CA LEU A 235 8.78 19.01 -2.28
C LEU A 235 10.29 19.17 -2.04
N LEU A 236 11.14 18.46 -2.80
CA LEU A 236 12.61 18.64 -2.74
C LEU A 236 13.09 19.91 -3.47
N GLY A 237 12.23 20.51 -4.32
CA GLY A 237 12.55 21.56 -5.27
C GLY A 237 12.79 22.95 -4.68
N HIS A 238 13.71 23.08 -3.71
CA HIS A 238 14.05 24.36 -3.10
C HIS A 238 15.11 25.13 -3.92
N GLY A 239 14.88 26.42 -4.14
CA GLY A 239 15.73 27.27 -4.99
C GLY A 239 15.36 27.22 -6.47
N THR A 240 15.89 28.14 -7.26
CA THR A 240 15.41 28.43 -8.63
C THR A 240 15.49 27.22 -9.56
N TRP A 241 16.65 26.55 -9.63
CA TRP A 241 16.87 25.42 -10.53
C TRP A 241 16.10 24.16 -10.12
N ALA A 242 16.11 23.83 -8.83
CA ALA A 242 15.42 22.66 -8.32
C ALA A 242 13.90 22.81 -8.43
N ARG A 243 13.36 24.02 -8.21
CA ARG A 243 11.94 24.34 -8.45
C ARG A 243 11.58 24.21 -9.92
N ALA A 244 12.39 24.75 -10.83
CA ALA A 244 12.15 24.63 -12.27
C ALA A 244 12.15 23.15 -12.72
N PHE A 245 13.07 22.34 -12.21
CA PHE A 245 13.08 20.90 -12.42
C PHE A 245 11.81 20.23 -11.87
N GLY A 246 11.42 20.50 -10.62
CA GLY A 246 10.24 19.91 -10.00
C GLY A 246 8.95 20.22 -10.76
N VAL A 247 8.78 21.47 -11.20
CA VAL A 247 7.62 21.90 -12.00
C VAL A 247 7.62 21.24 -13.37
N GLY A 248 8.75 21.25 -14.08
CA GLY A 248 8.86 20.59 -15.40
C GLY A 248 8.62 19.09 -15.32
N TYR A 249 9.22 18.42 -14.34
CA TYR A 249 8.99 17.02 -14.03
C TYR A 249 7.51 16.77 -13.74
N GLY A 250 6.88 17.63 -12.93
CA GLY A 250 5.48 17.54 -12.56
C GLY A 250 4.52 17.64 -13.75
N PHE A 251 4.76 18.53 -14.70
CA PHE A 251 3.94 18.60 -15.91
C PHE A 251 4.10 17.36 -16.81
N VAL A 252 5.33 16.87 -17.00
CA VAL A 252 5.60 15.68 -17.83
C VAL A 252 4.98 14.44 -17.21
N PHE A 253 5.34 14.14 -15.96
CA PHE A 253 4.86 12.93 -15.28
C PHE A 253 3.41 13.05 -14.83
N GLY A 254 2.91 14.26 -14.56
CA GLY A 254 1.49 14.52 -14.31
C GLY A 254 0.63 14.21 -15.55
N THR A 255 1.10 14.56 -16.76
CA THR A 255 0.41 14.23 -18.01
C THR A 255 0.41 12.72 -18.25
N ILE A 256 1.55 12.05 -18.06
CA ILE A 256 1.64 10.58 -18.13
C ILE A 256 0.68 9.95 -17.10
N GLY A 257 0.66 10.48 -15.88
CA GLY A 257 -0.21 10.06 -14.80
C GLY A 257 -1.69 10.21 -15.16
N LEU A 258 -2.10 11.31 -15.77
CA LEU A 258 -3.48 11.53 -16.19
C LEU A 258 -3.95 10.49 -17.22
N VAL A 259 -3.13 10.22 -18.24
CA VAL A 259 -3.45 9.20 -19.26
C VAL A 259 -3.52 7.80 -18.63
N ALA A 260 -2.55 7.46 -17.78
CA ALA A 260 -2.53 6.19 -17.08
C ALA A 260 -3.71 6.05 -16.11
N PHE A 261 -4.09 7.11 -15.40
CA PHE A 261 -5.25 7.14 -14.51
C PHE A 261 -6.54 6.83 -15.29
N ALA A 262 -6.74 7.48 -16.44
CA ALA A 262 -7.90 7.23 -17.29
C ALA A 262 -7.94 5.77 -17.81
N ALA A 263 -6.80 5.24 -18.25
CA ALA A 263 -6.68 3.85 -18.71
C ALA A 263 -6.96 2.83 -17.59
N MET A 264 -6.46 3.09 -16.37
CA MET A 264 -6.72 2.23 -15.21
C MET A 264 -8.16 2.34 -14.71
N GLY A 265 -8.76 3.54 -14.79
CA GLY A 265 -10.18 3.76 -14.55
C GLY A 265 -11.06 2.95 -15.50
N ALA A 266 -10.78 3.01 -16.80
CA ALA A 266 -11.49 2.21 -17.81
C ALA A 266 -11.34 0.70 -17.57
N THR A 267 -10.11 0.24 -17.29
CA THR A 267 -9.81 -1.17 -16.97
C THR A 267 -10.57 -1.64 -15.73
N THR A 268 -10.60 -0.80 -14.68
CA THR A 268 -11.35 -1.08 -13.45
C THR A 268 -12.85 -1.12 -13.72
N GLY A 269 -13.38 -0.22 -14.56
CA GLY A 269 -14.77 -0.23 -14.99
C GLY A 269 -15.16 -1.53 -15.70
N VAL A 270 -14.30 -2.04 -16.58
CA VAL A 270 -14.49 -3.37 -17.21
C VAL A 270 -14.45 -4.49 -16.17
N ALA A 271 -13.51 -4.46 -15.22
CA ALA A 271 -13.41 -5.47 -14.18
C ALA A 271 -14.64 -5.49 -13.25
N VAL A 272 -15.16 -4.32 -12.87
CA VAL A 272 -16.39 -4.19 -12.08
C VAL A 272 -17.58 -4.78 -12.85
N ARG A 273 -17.71 -4.49 -14.15
CA ARG A 273 -18.76 -5.10 -15.01
C ARG A 273 -18.63 -6.63 -15.10
N ARG A 274 -17.40 -7.15 -14.98
CA ARG A 274 -17.10 -8.59 -14.91
C ARG A 274 -17.23 -9.19 -13.49
N ARG A 275 -17.89 -8.49 -12.55
CA ARG A 275 -18.10 -8.92 -11.16
C ARG A 275 -16.79 -9.18 -10.41
N LEU A 276 -15.88 -8.21 -10.43
CA LEU A 276 -14.61 -8.24 -9.70
C LEU A 276 -14.83 -8.76 -8.25
N PRO A 277 -14.29 -9.93 -7.88
CA PRO A 277 -14.42 -10.43 -6.53
C PRO A 277 -13.62 -9.57 -5.55
N PHE A 278 -14.16 -9.42 -4.34
CA PHE A 278 -13.43 -8.75 -3.26
C PHE A 278 -12.18 -9.55 -2.88
N ALA A 279 -11.06 -8.85 -2.77
CA ALA A 279 -9.83 -9.37 -2.20
C ALA A 279 -9.10 -8.23 -1.46
N PRO A 280 -8.21 -8.55 -0.49
CA PRO A 280 -7.44 -7.53 0.23
C PRO A 280 -6.62 -6.61 -0.69
N SER A 281 -6.29 -7.07 -1.90
CA SER A 281 -5.66 -6.27 -2.95
C SER A 281 -6.44 -5.02 -3.34
N TRP A 282 -7.75 -4.93 -3.07
CA TRP A 282 -8.55 -3.73 -3.31
C TRP A 282 -7.98 -2.49 -2.60
N TRP A 283 -7.27 -2.67 -1.49
CA TRP A 283 -6.56 -1.56 -0.84
C TRP A 283 -5.48 -0.91 -1.72
N SER A 284 -4.99 -1.61 -2.75
CA SER A 284 -4.04 -1.07 -3.74
C SER A 284 -4.62 0.05 -4.62
N PHE A 285 -5.93 0.30 -4.63
CA PHE A 285 -6.50 1.47 -5.32
C PHE A 285 -6.17 2.78 -4.61
N THR A 286 -6.24 2.78 -3.27
CA THR A 286 -6.26 4.00 -2.46
C THR A 286 -4.95 4.76 -2.54
N PHE A 287 -3.82 4.10 -2.25
CA PHE A 287 -2.54 4.78 -2.22
C PHE A 287 -2.15 5.44 -3.54
N PRO A 288 -2.23 4.78 -4.71
CA PRO A 288 -1.96 5.42 -5.99
C PRO A 288 -2.78 6.69 -6.25
N ILE A 289 -4.09 6.64 -6.02
CA ILE A 289 -4.97 7.82 -6.19
C ILE A 289 -4.51 8.94 -5.23
N GLY A 290 -4.19 8.60 -3.98
CA GLY A 290 -3.69 9.56 -3.00
C GLY A 290 -2.34 10.16 -3.36
N THR A 291 -1.40 9.39 -3.90
CA THR A 291 -0.12 9.95 -4.37
C THR A 291 -0.29 10.84 -5.61
N CYS A 292 -1.23 10.55 -6.50
CA CYS A 292 -1.57 11.46 -7.60
C CYS A 292 -2.16 12.78 -7.07
N ALA A 293 -3.04 12.71 -6.07
CA ALA A 293 -3.58 13.89 -5.41
C ALA A 293 -2.46 14.69 -4.73
N SER A 294 -1.59 14.03 -3.96
CA SER A 294 -0.42 14.64 -3.31
C SER A 294 0.51 15.31 -4.33
N GLY A 295 0.82 14.63 -5.44
CA GLY A 295 1.62 15.19 -6.53
C GLY A 295 0.97 16.41 -7.18
N ALA A 296 -0.33 16.38 -7.41
CA ALA A 296 -1.06 17.52 -7.94
C ALA A 296 -1.03 18.72 -6.97
N ILE A 297 -1.26 18.51 -5.68
CA ILE A 297 -1.18 19.59 -4.67
C ILE A 297 0.25 20.15 -4.56
N ALA A 298 1.28 19.30 -4.52
CA ALA A 298 2.66 19.77 -4.48
C ALA A 298 3.06 20.56 -5.75
N LEU A 299 2.63 20.09 -6.92
CA LEU A 299 2.83 20.79 -8.18
C LEU A 299 2.06 22.12 -8.23
N SER A 300 0.85 22.18 -7.67
CA SER A 300 0.06 23.42 -7.68
C SER A 300 0.72 24.53 -6.88
N GLU A 301 1.31 24.20 -5.72
CA GLU A 301 2.08 25.15 -4.91
C GLU A 301 3.37 25.57 -5.63
N ALA A 302 4.11 24.62 -6.19
CA ALA A 302 5.36 24.90 -6.89
C ALA A 302 5.15 25.71 -8.19
N ALA A 303 4.08 25.46 -8.93
CA ALA A 303 3.74 26.18 -10.17
C ALA A 303 2.87 27.42 -9.93
N ASN A 304 2.36 27.62 -8.71
CA ASN A 304 1.36 28.64 -8.36
C ASN A 304 0.13 28.61 -9.29
N LYS A 305 -0.51 27.44 -9.41
CA LYS A 305 -1.65 27.19 -10.32
C LYS A 305 -2.85 26.56 -9.60
N THR A 306 -3.89 27.37 -9.38
CA THR A 306 -5.15 26.93 -8.76
C THR A 306 -5.86 25.81 -9.53
N THR A 307 -5.77 25.77 -10.86
CA THR A 307 -6.38 24.69 -11.66
C THR A 307 -5.80 23.31 -11.31
N ILE A 308 -4.49 23.24 -11.02
CA ILE A 308 -3.83 21.99 -10.61
C ILE A 308 -4.25 21.63 -9.17
N TYR A 309 -4.40 22.63 -8.30
CA TYR A 309 -4.92 22.43 -6.95
C TYR A 309 -6.32 21.80 -6.99
N LEU A 310 -7.22 22.32 -7.84
CA LEU A 310 -8.56 21.74 -8.02
C LEU A 310 -8.52 20.29 -8.52
N ALA A 311 -7.58 19.94 -9.40
CA ALA A 311 -7.37 18.55 -9.81
C ALA A 311 -6.94 17.67 -8.62
N GLY A 312 -6.08 18.18 -7.73
CA GLY A 312 -5.72 17.52 -6.47
C GLY A 312 -6.93 17.28 -5.56
N ILE A 313 -7.82 18.27 -5.42
CA ILE A 313 -9.07 18.14 -4.66
C ILE A 313 -10.01 17.10 -5.27
N VAL A 314 -10.19 17.10 -6.59
CA VAL A 314 -11.00 16.08 -7.27
C VAL A 314 -10.45 14.68 -7.02
N LEU A 315 -9.12 14.51 -7.10
CA LEU A 315 -8.48 13.23 -6.80
C LEU A 315 -8.64 12.83 -5.32
N LEU A 316 -8.62 13.78 -4.38
CA LEU A 316 -8.90 13.53 -2.97
C LEU A 316 -10.36 13.06 -2.75
N VAL A 317 -11.33 13.64 -3.46
CA VAL A 317 -12.73 13.19 -3.41
C VAL A 317 -12.88 11.77 -3.99
N ILE A 318 -12.25 11.49 -5.13
CA ILE A 318 -12.22 10.15 -5.73
C ILE A 318 -11.59 9.15 -4.76
N LEU A 319 -10.49 9.52 -4.11
CA LEU A 319 -9.82 8.73 -3.09
C LEU A 319 -10.76 8.41 -1.92
N GLY A 320 -11.47 9.41 -1.39
CA GLY A 320 -12.45 9.21 -0.32
C GLY A 320 -13.55 8.22 -0.72
N GLY A 321 -14.08 8.35 -1.94
CA GLY A 321 -15.06 7.41 -2.49
C GLY A 321 -14.49 5.98 -2.61
N ALA A 322 -13.29 5.82 -3.16
CA ALA A 322 -12.62 4.53 -3.26
C ALA A 322 -12.38 3.91 -1.89
N TRP A 323 -11.91 4.70 -0.91
CA TRP A 323 -11.68 4.25 0.46
C TRP A 323 -12.97 3.76 1.12
N MET A 324 -14.09 4.48 0.95
CA MET A 324 -15.40 4.06 1.47
C MET A 324 -15.84 2.73 0.88
N VAL A 325 -15.73 2.55 -0.43
CA VAL A 325 -16.08 1.29 -1.12
C VAL A 325 -15.22 0.13 -0.62
N VAL A 326 -13.90 0.30 -0.56
CA VAL A 326 -12.98 -0.76 -0.12
C VAL A 326 -13.19 -1.10 1.35
N THR A 327 -13.46 -0.10 2.20
CA THR A 327 -13.77 -0.29 3.62
C THR A 327 -15.08 -1.06 3.81
N ALA A 328 -16.15 -0.66 3.12
CA ALA A 328 -17.43 -1.36 3.18
C ALA A 328 -17.31 -2.82 2.72
N ALA A 329 -16.59 -3.06 1.62
CA ALA A 329 -16.33 -4.42 1.12
C ALA A 329 -15.50 -5.25 2.10
N THR A 330 -14.50 -4.63 2.75
CA THR A 330 -13.68 -5.26 3.80
C THR A 330 -14.53 -5.65 5.00
N VAL A 331 -15.36 -4.75 5.52
CA VAL A 331 -16.25 -5.01 6.67
C VAL A 331 -17.23 -6.13 6.33
N ALA A 332 -17.87 -6.06 5.16
CA ALA A 332 -18.80 -7.11 4.71
C ALA A 332 -18.12 -8.48 4.60
N ALA A 333 -16.90 -8.55 4.06
CA ALA A 333 -16.13 -9.78 3.97
C ALA A 333 -15.76 -10.34 5.36
N LEU A 334 -15.35 -9.48 6.30
CA LEU A 334 -15.03 -9.87 7.67
C LEU A 334 -16.26 -10.38 8.43
N LEU A 335 -17.42 -9.75 8.24
CA LEU A 335 -18.68 -10.18 8.86
C LEU A 335 -19.12 -11.55 8.32
N ARG A 336 -19.07 -11.76 7.00
CA ARG A 336 -19.35 -13.07 6.38
C ARG A 336 -18.40 -14.16 6.89
N ALA A 337 -17.10 -13.89 6.97
CA ALA A 337 -16.11 -14.83 7.49
C ALA A 337 -16.29 -15.16 8.99
N ARG A 338 -16.84 -14.22 9.79
CA ARG A 338 -17.20 -14.48 11.19
C ARG A 338 -18.44 -15.34 11.30
N ALA A 339 -19.47 -15.08 10.50
CA ALA A 339 -20.69 -15.87 10.46
C ALA A 339 -20.40 -17.33 10.05
N GLY A 340 -19.64 -17.54 8.97
CA GLY A 340 -19.28 -18.89 8.52
C GLY A 340 -18.47 -19.69 9.54
N ARG A 341 -17.55 -19.05 10.28
CA ARG A 341 -16.82 -19.72 11.37
C ARG A 341 -17.72 -20.12 12.53
N ARG A 342 -18.68 -19.28 12.90
CA ARG A 342 -19.66 -19.61 13.96
C ARG A 342 -20.52 -20.81 13.55
N GLU A 343 -20.94 -20.85 12.29
CA GLU A 343 -21.72 -21.97 11.75
C GLU A 343 -20.90 -23.27 11.70
N LEU A 344 -19.64 -23.22 11.25
CA LEU A 344 -18.75 -24.39 11.27
C LEU A 344 -18.56 -24.93 12.69
N VAL A 345 -18.31 -24.05 13.67
CA VAL A 345 -18.17 -24.44 15.08
C VAL A 345 -19.46 -25.07 15.61
N ARG A 346 -20.64 -24.54 15.23
CA ARG A 346 -21.93 -25.15 15.60
C ARG A 346 -22.11 -26.54 14.99
N ARG A 347 -21.77 -26.72 13.71
CA ARG A 347 -21.87 -28.02 13.03
C ARG A 347 -20.97 -29.07 13.66
N LEU A 348 -19.70 -28.72 13.91
CA LEU A 348 -18.75 -29.60 14.59
C LEU A 348 -19.17 -29.93 16.04
N ALA A 349 -19.89 -29.02 16.70
CA ALA A 349 -20.45 -29.27 18.03
C ALA A 349 -21.72 -30.13 18.00
N SER A 350 -22.47 -30.13 16.89
CA SER A 350 -23.69 -30.93 16.70
C SER A 350 -23.46 -32.32 16.10
N GLU A 351 -22.27 -32.59 15.55
CA GLU A 351 -21.93 -33.93 15.08
C GLU A 351 -21.81 -34.89 16.28
N PRO A 352 -22.59 -35.99 16.32
CA PRO A 352 -22.45 -36.98 17.38
C PRO A 352 -21.04 -37.57 17.33
N ARG A 353 -20.32 -37.54 18.46
CA ARG A 353 -19.05 -38.27 18.60
C ARG A 353 -19.35 -39.72 18.23
N VAL A 354 -18.83 -40.17 17.10
CA VAL A 354 -18.80 -41.60 16.76
C VAL A 354 -18.13 -42.29 17.95
N GLN A 355 -18.93 -43.01 18.74
CA GLN A 355 -18.40 -43.88 19.78
C GLN A 355 -17.49 -44.86 19.06
N THR A 356 -16.20 -44.76 19.33
CA THR A 356 -15.24 -45.80 19.02
C THR A 356 -15.77 -47.03 19.74
N VAL A 357 -16.32 -47.97 18.99
CA VAL A 357 -16.79 -49.26 19.52
C VAL A 357 -15.56 -49.95 20.09
N ALA A 358 -15.44 -49.90 21.41
CA ALA A 358 -14.44 -50.63 22.16
C ALA A 358 -14.89 -52.09 22.25
N GLY A 359 -14.31 -52.92 21.39
CA GLY A 359 -14.46 -54.38 21.39
C GLY A 359 -13.34 -55.01 20.58
N ALA A 360 -12.20 -55.26 21.22
CA ALA A 360 -11.06 -56.05 20.72
C ALA A 360 -11.19 -57.52 21.18
N PRO A 361 -10.32 -58.50 20.82
CA PRO A 361 -9.36 -58.60 19.70
C PRO A 361 -9.42 -59.97 18.94
N ASP A 362 -8.49 -60.10 18.00
CA ASP A 362 -7.73 -61.31 17.60
C ASP A 362 -8.21 -62.14 16.40
N SER A 363 -7.60 -61.87 15.24
CA SER A 363 -7.32 -62.92 14.25
C SER A 363 -6.08 -62.52 13.44
N THR A 364 -5.00 -63.21 13.75
CA THR A 364 -3.81 -63.38 12.91
C THR A 364 -4.20 -63.70 11.47
N GLU A 365 -3.89 -62.82 10.52
CA GLU A 365 -3.56 -63.19 9.14
C GLU A 365 -2.99 -61.99 8.37
N ARG A 366 -1.74 -62.14 7.90
CA ARG A 366 -1.24 -61.37 6.75
C ARG A 366 -1.86 -61.98 5.49
N PRO A 367 -2.19 -61.16 4.47
CA PRO A 367 -1.34 -61.23 3.28
C PRO A 367 -1.09 -59.88 2.58
N ASP A 368 -0.14 -59.97 1.66
CA ASP A 368 0.56 -58.97 0.87
C ASP A 368 -0.27 -57.97 0.02
N CYS A 369 0.37 -56.81 -0.17
CA CYS A 369 0.44 -55.97 -1.37
C CYS A 369 -0.83 -55.73 -2.23
N ILE A 370 -1.37 -54.50 -2.17
CA ILE A 370 -1.89 -53.78 -3.36
C ILE A 370 -1.50 -52.30 -3.28
N HIS A 371 -0.82 -51.83 -4.33
CA HIS A 371 -0.57 -50.42 -4.64
C HIS A 371 -1.89 -49.65 -4.82
N ALA A 372 -2.06 -48.54 -4.10
CA ALA A 372 -3.01 -47.49 -4.50
C ALA A 372 -2.42 -46.11 -4.19
N VAL A 373 -2.13 -45.41 -5.27
CA VAL A 373 -1.72 -44.01 -5.38
C VAL A 373 -2.69 -43.11 -4.61
N VAL A 374 -2.18 -42.27 -3.71
CA VAL A 374 -2.93 -41.19 -3.07
C VAL A 374 -2.78 -39.93 -3.94
N PRO A 375 -3.83 -39.44 -4.62
CA PRO A 375 -3.80 -38.11 -5.21
C PRO A 375 -4.02 -37.05 -4.11
N PRO A 376 -3.41 -35.85 -4.22
CA PRO A 376 -3.65 -34.77 -3.27
C PRO A 376 -5.11 -34.31 -3.38
N ALA A 377 -5.81 -34.33 -2.24
CA ALA A 377 -7.17 -33.86 -2.13
C ALA A 377 -7.29 -32.40 -2.58
N THR A 378 -8.14 -32.22 -3.59
CA THR A 378 -8.56 -30.96 -4.21
C THR A 378 -9.36 -30.13 -3.20
N GLU A 379 -8.75 -29.11 -2.63
CA GLU A 379 -9.40 -28.08 -1.80
C GLU A 379 -10.16 -27.05 -2.67
N THR A 380 -10.90 -27.52 -3.67
CA THR A 380 -11.50 -26.66 -4.72
C THR A 380 -12.96 -26.98 -5.05
N ALA A 381 -13.75 -27.44 -4.06
CA ALA A 381 -15.16 -27.80 -4.29
C ALA A 381 -16.20 -27.18 -3.31
N LEU A 382 -15.83 -26.23 -2.45
CA LEU A 382 -16.78 -25.63 -1.48
C LEU A 382 -17.01 -24.12 -1.61
N MET A 383 -16.64 -23.50 -2.75
CA MET A 383 -16.86 -22.06 -2.96
C MET A 383 -17.69 -21.68 -4.20
N SER A 384 -18.48 -22.61 -4.77
CA SER A 384 -19.36 -22.28 -5.93
C SER A 384 -20.85 -22.12 -5.61
N ARG A 385 -21.29 -22.20 -4.34
CA ARG A 385 -22.67 -21.88 -3.97
C ARG A 385 -22.75 -21.25 -2.56
N ALA A 386 -22.63 -19.92 -2.49
CA ALA A 386 -23.27 -19.05 -1.49
C ALA A 386 -23.00 -17.58 -1.82
#